data_AF-A0A8C9FR47-F1
#
_entry.id   AF-A0A8C9FR47-F1
#
_cell.length_a   1.000
_cell.length_b   1.000
_cell.length_c   1.000
_cell.angle_alpha   90.00
_cell.angle_beta   90.00
_cell.angle_gamma   90.00
#
_symmetry.space_group_name_H-M   'P 1'
#
loop_
_entity.id
_entity.type
_entity.pdbx_description
1 polymer ?
#
loop_
_entity_poly.entity_id
_entity_poly.type
_entity_poly.pdbx_seq_one_letter_code
_entity_poly.pdbx_strand_id
1 'polypeptide(L)'
;MTTVGFFGCCGAARESQFLLGAFFACLLVIFAAEITAGVFAFIGKKVAIQEAQRIYEDIYDEYMKNPGKVNRTIYHYHLALQCCGKDNLEQHVGLPCPEKMQVPKASVLCSGCSDSFFRSITE
;
A
#
# COMPACT_ATOMS: atom_id res chain seq x y z
N MET A 1 -2.11 -15.23 7.92
CA MET A 1 -0.90 -16.05 7.71
C MET A 1 -0.57 -16.98 8.88
N THR A 2 -0.91 -16.64 10.13
CA THR A 2 -0.59 -17.46 11.31
C THR A 2 -1.29 -18.83 11.32
N THR A 3 -2.55 -18.89 10.90
CA THR A 3 -3.32 -20.15 10.83
C THR A 3 -2.78 -21.11 9.78
N VAL A 4 -2.52 -20.62 8.56
CA VAL A 4 -1.94 -21.42 7.46
C VAL A 4 -0.54 -21.95 7.83
N GLY A 5 0.28 -21.13 8.50
CA GLY A 5 1.60 -21.54 8.97
C GLY A 5 1.56 -22.61 10.08
N PHE A 6 0.56 -22.56 10.96
CA PHE A 6 0.37 -23.59 11.99
C PHE A 6 0.02 -24.95 11.38
N PHE A 7 -0.85 -24.99 10.36
CA PHE A 7 -1.16 -26.22 9.65
C PHE A 7 0.04 -26.78 8.87
N GLY A 8 0.92 -25.92 8.34
CA GLY A 8 2.18 -26.36 7.74
C GLY A 8 3.16 -26.95 8.76
N CYS A 9 3.37 -26.27 9.89
CA CYS A 9 4.31 -26.72 10.93
C CYS A 9 3.83 -28.02 11.63
N CYS A 10 2.56 -28.08 12.04
CA CYS A 10 1.98 -29.27 12.64
C CYS A 10 1.75 -30.40 11.62
N GLY A 11 1.52 -30.08 10.34
CA GLY A 11 1.38 -31.07 9.27
C GLY A 11 2.70 -31.81 8.98
N ALA A 12 3.83 -31.08 8.98
CA ALA A 12 5.15 -31.67 8.85
C ALA A 12 5.58 -32.45 10.10
N ALA A 13 5.30 -31.93 11.30
CA ALA A 13 5.69 -32.58 12.56
C ALA A 13 4.91 -33.86 12.88
N ARG A 14 3.70 -34.04 12.32
CA ARG A 14 2.79 -35.16 12.67
C ARG A 14 2.70 -36.26 11.60
N GLU A 15 3.53 -36.20 10.54
CA GLU A 15 3.55 -37.14 9.40
C GLU A 15 2.15 -37.48 8.83
N SER A 16 1.19 -36.56 9.02
CA SER A 16 -0.21 -36.80 8.75
C SER A 16 -0.53 -36.34 7.34
N GLN A 17 -0.68 -37.30 6.43
CA GLN A 17 -0.95 -37.05 5.01
C GLN A 17 -2.19 -36.17 4.76
N PHE A 18 -3.19 -36.22 5.65
CA PHE A 18 -4.40 -35.41 5.53
C PHE A 18 -4.17 -33.92 5.83
N LEU A 19 -3.42 -33.60 6.89
CA LEU A 19 -3.10 -32.20 7.23
C LEU A 19 -2.19 -31.56 6.17
N LEU A 20 -1.25 -32.34 5.63
CA LEU A 20 -0.33 -31.89 4.58
C LEU A 20 -1.09 -31.62 3.26
N GLY A 21 -2.07 -32.46 2.93
CA GLY A 21 -2.96 -32.25 1.78
C GLY A 21 -3.81 -30.99 1.89
N ALA A 22 -4.38 -30.71 3.07
CA ALA A 22 -5.14 -29.49 3.30
C ALA A 22 -4.26 -28.22 3.18
N PHE A 23 -3.03 -28.27 3.70
CA PHE A 23 -2.07 -27.17 3.54
C PHE A 23 -1.72 -26.93 2.06
N PHE A 24 -1.44 -27.99 1.30
CA PHE A 24 -1.15 -27.88 -0.13
C PHE A 24 -2.34 -27.32 -0.92
N ALA A 25 -3.57 -27.77 -0.63
CA ALA A 25 -4.77 -27.23 -1.26
C ALA A 25 -4.96 -25.73 -0.96
N CYS A 26 -4.76 -25.30 0.29
CA CYS A 26 -4.78 -23.89 0.66
C CYS A 26 -3.72 -23.08 -0.10
N LEU A 27 -2.50 -23.61 -0.25
CA LEU A 27 -1.45 -22.96 -1.03
C LEU A 27 -1.81 -22.84 -2.51
N LEU A 28 -2.40 -23.88 -3.11
CA LEU A 28 -2.86 -23.82 -4.51
C LEU A 28 -3.93 -22.73 -4.72
N VAL A 29 -4.86 -22.59 -3.77
CA VAL A 29 -5.89 -21.54 -3.83
C VAL A 29 -5.26 -20.15 -3.71
N ILE A 30 -4.30 -19.97 -2.79
CA ILE A 30 -3.58 -18.69 -2.64
C ILE A 30 -2.80 -18.37 -3.91
N PHE A 31 -2.11 -19.34 -4.49
CA PHE A 31 -1.36 -19.16 -5.72
C PHE A 31 -2.28 -18.77 -6.89
N ALA A 32 -3.43 -19.44 -7.04
CA ALA A 32 -4.42 -19.07 -8.05
C ALA A 32 -4.96 -17.64 -7.83
N ALA A 33 -5.19 -17.25 -6.57
CA ALA A 33 -5.62 -15.89 -6.22
C ALA A 33 -4.52 -14.86 -6.56
N GLU A 34 -3.25 -15.18 -6.33
CA GLU A 34 -2.11 -14.30 -6.62
C GLU A 34 -1.93 -14.09 -8.12
N ILE A 35 -2.07 -15.15 -8.94
CA ILE A 35 -2.08 -15.03 -10.40
C ILE A 35 -3.27 -14.18 -10.87
N THR A 36 -4.46 -14.41 -10.31
CA THR A 36 -5.66 -13.64 -10.65
C THR A 36 -5.48 -12.16 -10.30
N ALA A 37 -4.97 -11.86 -9.11
CA ALA A 37 -4.68 -10.51 -8.65
C ALA A 37 -3.60 -9.85 -9.51
N GLY A 38 -2.54 -10.58 -9.90
CA GLY A 38 -1.48 -10.09 -10.78
C GLY A 38 -2.01 -9.71 -12.17
N VAL A 39 -2.84 -10.58 -12.78
CA VAL A 39 -3.48 -10.29 -14.08
C VAL A 39 -4.45 -9.12 -13.96
N PHE A 40 -5.24 -9.07 -12.88
CA PHE A 40 -6.16 -7.95 -12.64
C PHE A 40 -5.40 -6.63 -12.44
N ALA A 41 -4.30 -6.62 -11.70
CA ALA A 41 -3.44 -5.46 -11.52
C ALA A 41 -2.81 -5.01 -12.84
N PHE A 42 -2.44 -5.95 -13.72
CA PHE A 42 -1.86 -5.64 -15.02
C PHE A 42 -2.86 -5.01 -16.00
N ILE A 43 -4.08 -5.54 -16.08
CA ILE A 43 -5.13 -5.05 -17.00
C ILE A 43 -5.82 -3.80 -16.43
N GLY A 44 -6.06 -3.80 -15.12
CA GLY A 44 -6.85 -2.81 -14.39
C GLY A 44 -6.04 -1.67 -13.78
N LYS A 45 -4.82 -1.37 -14.26
CA LYS A 45 -3.95 -0.33 -13.69
C LYS A 45 -4.69 0.97 -13.38
N LYS A 46 -5.48 1.46 -14.34
CA LYS A 46 -6.27 2.69 -14.19
C LYS A 46 -7.29 2.64 -13.04
N VAL A 47 -7.98 1.51 -12.90
CA VAL A 47 -8.97 1.29 -11.83
C VAL A 47 -8.28 1.14 -10.48
N ALA A 48 -7.18 0.40 -10.42
CA ALA A 48 -6.40 0.21 -9.21
C ALA A 48 -5.83 1.54 -8.67
N ILE A 49 -5.31 2.41 -9.55
CA ILE A 49 -4.85 3.75 -9.17
C ILE A 49 -6.00 4.61 -8.67
N GLN A 50 -7.14 4.58 -9.37
CA GLN A 50 -8.29 5.39 -8.99
C GLN A 50 -8.84 5.02 -7.61
N GLU A 51 -8.93 3.72 -7.30
CA GLU A 51 -9.33 3.24 -5.98
C GLU A 51 -8.29 3.58 -4.91
N ALA A 52 -7.00 3.39 -5.18
CA ALA A 52 -5.94 3.78 -4.26
C ALA A 52 -5.94 5.28 -3.97
N GLN A 53 -6.18 6.11 -5.01
CA GLN A 53 -6.29 7.55 -4.87
C GLN A 53 -7.51 7.93 -4.03
N ARG A 54 -8.66 7.31 -4.23
CA ARG A 54 -9.86 7.55 -3.40
C ARG A 54 -9.62 7.25 -1.93
N ILE A 55 -8.97 6.12 -1.64
CA ILE A 55 -8.63 5.73 -0.26
C ILE A 55 -7.66 6.76 0.35
N TYR A 56 -6.66 7.20 -0.40
CA TYR A 56 -5.73 8.23 0.06
C TYR A 56 -6.44 9.57 0.32
N GLU A 57 -7.33 10.00 -0.58
CA GLU A 57 -8.10 11.24 -0.43
C GLU A 57 -9.02 11.21 0.80
N ASP A 58 -9.66 10.07 1.08
CA ASP A 58 -10.51 9.88 2.26
C ASP A 58 -9.70 10.01 3.55
N ILE A 59 -8.57 9.29 3.63
CA ILE A 59 -7.64 9.34 4.77
C ILE A 59 -7.06 10.76 4.94
N TYR A 60 -6.78 11.45 3.84
CA TYR A 60 -6.26 12.81 3.85
C TYR A 60 -7.31 13.84 4.31
N ASP A 61 -8.55 13.71 3.89
CA ASP A 61 -9.66 14.58 4.34
C ASP A 61 -9.94 14.39 5.84
N GLU A 62 -9.94 13.14 6.31
CA GLU A 62 -10.03 12.85 7.75
C GLU A 62 -8.87 13.45 8.54
N TYR A 63 -7.67 13.42 7.96
CA TYR A 63 -6.49 14.04 8.56
C TYR A 63 -6.63 15.57 8.66
N MET A 64 -7.06 16.24 7.59
CA MET A 64 -7.31 17.69 7.59
C MET A 64 -8.35 18.10 8.64
N LYS A 65 -9.36 17.26 8.87
CA LYS A 65 -10.38 17.47 9.90
C LYS A 65 -9.85 17.24 11.32
N ASN A 66 -8.90 16.32 11.52
CA ASN A 66 -8.38 15.93 12.84
C ASN A 66 -6.85 15.69 12.84
N PRO A 67 -6.02 16.76 12.82
CA PRO A 67 -4.57 16.66 12.65
C PRO A 67 -3.83 15.94 13.79
N GLY A 68 -4.49 15.69 14.93
CA GLY A 68 -3.90 15.04 16.11
C GLY A 68 -3.87 13.52 16.11
N LYS A 69 -4.59 12.82 15.20
CA LYS A 69 -4.80 11.35 15.28
C LYS A 69 -4.20 10.52 14.14
N VAL A 70 -4.02 11.07 12.94
CA VAL A 70 -3.71 10.28 11.71
C VAL A 70 -2.35 10.64 11.09
N ASN A 71 -1.33 10.93 11.91
CA ASN A 71 -0.03 11.35 11.38
C ASN A 71 0.85 10.20 10.88
N ARG A 72 0.86 9.05 11.59
CA ARG A 72 1.93 8.05 11.38
C ARG A 72 1.80 7.30 10.05
N THR A 73 0.58 6.91 9.68
CA THR A 73 0.32 6.16 8.44
C THR A 73 0.58 7.02 7.19
N ILE A 74 0.05 8.26 7.17
CA ILE A 74 0.26 9.21 6.07
C ILE A 74 1.74 9.58 5.95
N TYR A 75 2.44 9.79 7.07
CA TYR A 75 3.87 10.08 7.07
C TYR A 75 4.71 8.93 6.46
N HIS A 76 4.40 7.68 6.81
CA HIS A 76 5.06 6.52 6.20
C HIS A 76 4.75 6.37 4.72
N TYR A 77 3.52 6.69 4.30
CA TYR A 77 3.11 6.69 2.90
C TYR A 77 3.90 7.74 2.09
N HIS A 78 3.97 8.97 2.60
CA HIS A 78 4.78 10.04 2.01
C HIS A 78 6.28 9.69 1.93
N LEU A 79 6.82 9.03 2.96
CA LEU A 79 8.22 8.61 2.98
C LEU A 79 8.51 7.48 1.98
N ALA A 80 7.61 6.50 1.88
CA ALA A 80 7.76 5.34 1.01
C ALA A 80 7.66 5.70 -0.48
N LEU A 81 6.77 6.62 -0.83
CA LEU A 81 6.50 7.04 -2.21
C LEU A 81 7.18 8.36 -2.60
N GLN A 82 7.91 8.99 -1.66
CA GLN A 82 8.51 10.32 -1.81
C GLN A 82 7.55 11.37 -2.39
N CYS A 83 6.30 11.37 -1.91
CA CYS A 83 5.23 12.26 -2.36
C CYS A 83 4.59 13.00 -1.19
N CYS A 84 3.88 14.10 -1.45
CA CYS A 84 3.24 14.92 -0.42
C CYS A 84 1.95 15.53 -1.00
N GLY A 85 0.81 15.18 -0.42
CA GLY A 85 -0.50 15.75 -0.77
C GLY A 85 -1.15 15.20 -2.04
N LYS A 86 -2.32 15.76 -2.36
CA LYS A 86 -3.17 15.38 -3.50
C LYS A 86 -2.65 15.95 -4.83
N ASP A 87 -2.23 17.22 -4.84
CA ASP A 87 -1.79 17.97 -6.03
C ASP A 87 -0.49 18.74 -5.78
N ASN A 88 0.25 19.02 -6.85
CA ASN A 88 1.56 19.71 -6.85
C ASN A 88 1.57 21.14 -6.26
N LEU A 89 0.43 21.65 -5.75
CA LEU A 89 0.26 23.05 -5.31
C LEU A 89 -0.35 23.23 -3.92
N GLU A 90 -0.88 22.17 -3.30
CA GLU A 90 -1.58 22.27 -2.01
C GLU A 90 -0.60 22.02 -0.85
N GLN A 91 0.45 22.83 -0.78
CA GLN A 91 1.34 22.85 0.38
C GLN A 91 0.73 23.73 1.47
N HIS A 92 -0.36 23.26 2.08
CA HIS A 92 -0.92 23.89 3.27
C HIS A 92 0.02 23.68 4.47
N VAL A 93 0.44 24.80 5.07
CA VAL A 93 1.31 24.85 6.25
C VAL A 93 0.66 24.06 7.38
N GLY A 94 1.25 22.92 7.76
CA GLY A 94 0.73 22.02 8.81
C GLY A 94 0.75 20.52 8.47
N LEU A 95 1.21 20.15 7.28
CA LEU A 95 1.27 18.76 6.83
C LEU A 95 2.47 17.97 7.40
N PRO A 96 2.33 16.65 7.65
CA PRO A 96 3.41 15.76 8.04
C PRO A 96 4.14 15.33 6.77
N CYS A 97 4.85 16.26 6.13
CA CYS A 97 5.75 15.94 5.03
C CYS A 97 7.18 15.81 5.56
N PRO A 98 7.95 14.78 5.12
CA PRO A 98 9.25 14.49 5.70
C PRO A 98 10.22 15.65 5.50
N GLU A 99 10.69 16.22 6.61
CA GLU A 99 11.59 17.40 6.68
C GLU A 99 12.97 17.18 6.01
N LYS A 100 13.27 15.94 5.60
CA LYS A 100 14.54 15.56 4.95
C LYS A 100 14.57 15.85 3.46
N MET A 101 13.46 16.31 2.87
CA MET A 101 13.48 17.03 1.60
C MET A 101 13.90 18.46 1.93
N GLN A 102 15.19 18.77 1.81
CA GLN A 102 15.72 20.09 2.12
C GLN A 102 14.84 21.17 1.46
N VAL A 103 14.40 22.12 2.27
CA VAL A 103 13.77 23.34 1.80
C VAL A 103 14.87 24.36 1.51
N PRO A 104 15.29 24.55 0.24
CA PRO A 104 15.62 25.86 -0.25
C PRO A 104 14.41 26.40 -1.02
N LYS A 105 14.11 27.67 -0.74
CA LYS A 105 13.18 28.51 -1.49
C LYS A 105 13.43 28.33 -3.00
N ALA A 106 12.34 28.14 -3.75
CA ALA A 106 12.24 27.87 -5.19
C ALA A 106 12.10 26.38 -5.56
N SER A 107 10.83 25.98 -5.73
CA SER A 107 10.37 24.89 -6.61
C SER A 107 10.99 23.50 -6.38
N VAL A 108 10.42 22.74 -5.43
CA VAL A 108 10.39 21.27 -5.57
C VAL A 108 8.95 20.90 -5.86
N LEU A 109 8.70 20.57 -7.12
CA LEU A 109 7.50 19.91 -7.60
C LEU A 109 7.42 18.54 -6.90
N CYS A 110 6.85 18.49 -5.68
CA CYS A 110 6.46 17.22 -5.11
C CYS A 110 5.40 16.65 -6.04
N SER A 111 5.74 15.56 -6.74
CA SER A 111 4.77 14.85 -7.57
C SER A 111 3.63 14.40 -6.65
N GLY A 112 2.39 14.60 -7.10
CA GLY A 112 1.22 14.10 -6.39
C GLY A 112 1.36 12.60 -6.10
N CYS A 113 0.86 12.12 -4.96
CA CYS A 113 0.99 10.71 -4.60
C CYS A 113 0.33 9.76 -5.63
N SER A 114 -0.59 10.24 -6.48
CA SER A 114 -1.18 9.47 -7.57
C SER A 114 -0.15 9.07 -8.64
N ASP A 115 0.70 10.02 -9.08
CA ASP A 115 1.74 9.74 -10.08
C ASP A 115 2.84 8.81 -9.54
N SER A 116 3.28 9.03 -8.30
CA SER A 116 4.30 8.19 -7.65
C SER A 116 3.80 6.76 -7.45
N PHE A 117 2.54 6.58 -7.07
CA PHE A 117 1.93 5.26 -6.93
C PHE A 117 1.84 4.54 -8.28
N PHE A 118 1.48 5.26 -9.36
CA PHE A 118 1.45 4.67 -10.70
C PHE A 118 2.83 4.22 -11.20
N ARG A 119 3.89 5.01 -10.93
CA ARG A 119 5.27 4.61 -11.22
C ARG A 119 5.67 3.37 -10.43
N SER A 120 5.37 3.33 -9.13
CA SER A 120 5.71 2.18 -8.27
C SER A 120 5.00 0.88 -8.66
N ILE A 121 3.83 0.95 -9.32
CA ILE A 121 3.12 -0.24 -9.85
C ILE A 121 3.66 -0.67 -11.23
N THR A 122 4.32 0.24 -11.94
CA THR A 122 4.81 0.00 -13.31
C THR A 122 6.28 -0.41 -13.35
N GLU A 123 7.06 -0.04 -12.35
CA GLU A 123 8.47 -0.43 -12.16
C GLU A 123 8.63 -1.86 -11.65
#